data_AF-A0A4Y2N9J2-F1
#
_entry.id   AF-A0A4Y2N9J2-F1
#
_cell.length_a   1.000
_cell.length_b   1.000
_cell.length_c   1.000
_cell.angle_alpha   90.00
_cell.angle_beta   90.00
_cell.angle_gamma   90.00
#
_symmetry.space_group_name_H-M   'P 1'
#
loop_
_entity.id
_entity.type
_entity.pdbx_description
1 polymer ?
#
loop_
_entity_poly.entity_id
_entity_poly.type
_entity_poly.pdbx_seq_one_letter_code
_entity_poly.pdbx_strand_id
1 'polypeptide(L)' 'APQNPNCFAPFGGPIDSAAILLGGYNETYDSAQALVITIPVTNYNDESKNFEAKMWES' A
#
# COMPACT_ATOMS: atom_id res chain seq x y z
N ALA A 1 -1.60 13.90 10.05
CA ALA A 1 -2.50 12.81 9.59
C ALA A 1 -3.82 13.40 9.09
N PRO A 2 -4.46 12.80 8.08
CA PRO A 2 -5.77 13.25 7.58
C PRO A 2 -6.82 13.21 8.68
N GLN A 3 -7.64 14.26 8.83
CA GLN A 3 -8.72 14.30 9.82
C GLN A 3 -10.10 13.93 9.24
N ASN A 4 -10.19 13.81 7.90
CA ASN A 4 -11.43 13.44 7.24
C ASN A 4 -11.50 11.90 7.09
N PRO A 5 -12.49 11.22 7.68
CA PRO A 5 -12.65 9.76 7.56
C PRO A 5 -12.87 9.29 6.12
N ASN A 6 -13.35 10.17 5.22
CA ASN A 6 -13.47 9.85 3.79
C ASN A 6 -12.12 9.72 3.08
N CYS A 7 -11.01 10.11 3.72
CA CYS A 7 -9.65 9.94 3.21
C CYS A 7 -8.98 8.66 3.72
N PHE A 8 -9.68 7.84 4.52
CA PHE A 8 -9.11 6.61 5.06
C PHE A 8 -9.16 5.51 4.01
N ALA A 9 -8.22 4.57 4.10
CA ALA A 9 -8.27 3.40 3.24
C ALA A 9 -9.48 2.51 3.59
N PRO A 10 -9.95 1.66 2.66
CA PRO A 10 -11.06 0.74 2.91
C PRO A 10 -10.84 -0.20 4.11
N PHE A 11 -9.59 -0.49 4.46
CA PHE A 11 -9.24 -1.28 5.65
C PHE A 11 -9.33 -0.49 6.97
N GLY A 12 -9.78 0.77 6.94
CA GLY A 12 -10.07 1.60 8.11
C GLY A 12 -8.88 2.36 8.70
N GLY A 13 -7.66 2.12 8.20
CA GLY A 13 -6.45 2.85 8.61
C GLY A 13 -6.16 4.06 7.71
N PRO A 14 -5.39 5.04 8.22
CA PRO A 14 -4.91 6.13 7.38
C PRO A 14 -3.89 5.61 6.37
N ILE A 15 -3.88 6.21 5.18
CA ILE A 15 -2.71 6.18 4.29
C ILE A 15 -1.79 7.30 4.80
N ASP A 16 -0.75 6.91 5.53
CA ASP A 16 0.01 7.83 6.39
C ASP A 16 0.80 8.90 5.61
N SER A 17 1.11 8.63 4.34
CA SER A 17 1.72 9.61 3.43
C SER A 17 1.31 9.36 1.99
N ALA A 18 1.15 10.41 1.19
CA ALA A 18 1.00 10.24 -0.26
C ALA A 18 2.28 9.67 -0.91
N ALA A 19 3.44 9.80 -0.24
CA ALA A 19 4.72 9.27 -0.72
C ALA A 19 4.79 7.73 -0.79
N ILE A 20 3.89 7.00 -0.10
CA ILE A 20 3.79 5.53 -0.26
C ILE A 20 2.97 5.11 -1.48
N LEU A 21 2.29 6.07 -2.13
CA LEU A 21 1.43 5.83 -3.30
C LEU A 21 1.90 6.55 -4.57
N LEU A 22 2.67 7.63 -4.43
CA LEU A 22 3.04 8.50 -5.54
C LEU A 22 4.57 8.58 -5.64
N GLY A 23 5.07 8.45 -6.87
CA GLY A 23 6.50 8.56 -7.18
C GLY A 23 6.78 9.63 -8.23
N GLY A 24 8.00 10.16 -8.22
CA GLY A 24 8.48 11.10 -9.24
C GLY A 24 7.79 12.47 -9.25
N TYR A 25 7.16 12.86 -8.14
CA TYR A 25 6.66 14.22 -7.94
C TYR A 25 7.78 15.13 -7.41
N ASN A 26 7.63 16.45 -7.60
CA ASN A 26 8.56 17.44 -7.04
C ASN A 26 7.99 18.04 -5.73
N GLU A 27 7.51 19.28 -5.77
CA GLU A 27 7.01 20.00 -4.60
C GLU A 27 5.57 19.63 -4.23
N THR A 28 4.77 19.20 -5.21
CA THR A 28 3.35 18.91 -5.02
C THR A 28 2.97 17.54 -5.56
N TYR A 29 2.06 16.84 -4.88
CA TYR A 29 1.67 15.47 -5.21
C TYR A 29 0.93 15.33 -6.55
N ASP A 30 0.26 16.38 -7.03
CA ASP A 30 -0.41 16.40 -8.33
C ASP A 30 0.57 16.33 -9.51
N SER A 31 1.86 16.62 -9.29
CA SER A 31 2.93 16.47 -10.28
C SER A 31 3.50 15.04 -10.40
N ALA A 32 2.91 14.05 -9.69
CA ALA A 32 3.41 12.68 -9.68
C ALA A 32 3.43 12.04 -11.07
N GLN A 33 4.51 11.32 -11.34
CA GLN A 33 4.75 10.64 -12.62
C GLN A 33 4.49 9.14 -12.54
N ALA A 34 4.44 8.59 -11.32
CA ALA A 34 4.21 7.18 -11.09
C ALA A 34 3.18 6.97 -9.97
N LEU A 35 2.38 5.92 -10.16
CA LEU A 35 1.53 5.34 -9.11
C LEU A 35 2.23 4.11 -8.56
N VAL A 36 2.28 4.01 -7.24
CA VAL A 36 2.82 2.88 -6.50
C VAL A 36 1.66 2.11 -5.89
N ILE A 37 1.51 0.85 -6.31
CA ILE A 37 0.51 -0.07 -5.76
C ILE A 37 1.26 -1.07 -4.88
N THR A 38 0.95 -1.08 -3.59
CA THR A 38 1.55 -1.99 -2.62
C THR A 38 0.49 -2.96 -2.10
N ILE A 39 0.73 -4.26 -2.24
CA ILE A 39 -0.13 -5.32 -1.69
C ILE A 39 0.69 -6.04 -0.61
N PRO A 40 0.44 -5.78 0.68
CA PRO A 40 1.12 -6.52 1.75
C PRO A 40 0.56 -7.93 1.85
N VAL A 41 1.44 -8.94 1.78
CA VAL A 41 1.10 -10.34 2.00
C VAL A 41 1.59 -10.74 3.40
N THR A 42 0.76 -11.49 4.14
CA THR A 42 1.13 -11.97 5.47
C THR A 42 2.30 -12.94 5.37
N ASN A 43 3.36 -12.69 6.13
CA ASN A 43 4.46 -13.64 6.25
C ASN A 43 4.08 -14.76 7.23
N TYR A 44 4.02 -15.99 6.74
CA TYR A 44 3.73 -17.18 7.55
C TYR A 44 5.00 -17.97 7.84
N ASN A 45 5.23 -18.27 9.13
CA ASN A 45 6.21 -19.29 9.55
C ASN A 45 5.71 -20.73 9.30
N ASP A 46 4.40 -20.90 9.14
CA ASP A 46 3.78 -22.17 8.76
C ASP A 46 4.03 -22.45 7.28
N GLU A 47 4.64 -23.59 6.96
CA GLU A 47 5.05 -23.93 5.58
C GLU A 47 3.86 -24.04 4.63
N SER A 48 2.73 -24.61 5.07
CA SER A 48 1.56 -24.79 4.21
C SER A 48 0.95 -23.45 3.80
N LYS A 49 0.83 -22.52 4.75
CA LYS A 49 0.33 -21.16 4.49
C LYS A 49 1.31 -20.33 3.69
N ASN A 50 2.61 -20.50 3.94
CA ASN A 50 3.66 -19.84 3.17
C ASN A 50 3.68 -20.32 1.71
N PHE A 51 3.46 -21.63 1.49
CA PHE A 51 3.32 -22.21 0.16
C PHE A 51 2.13 -21.62 -0.60
N GLU A 52 0.95 -21.54 0.03
CA GLU A 52 -0.22 -20.90 -0.58
C GLU A 52 0.01 -19.43 -0.91
N ALA A 53 0.66 -18.67 -0.01
CA ALA A 53 1.01 -17.28 -0.27
C ALA A 53 1.94 -17.13 -1.48
N LYS A 54 2.98 -17.96 -1.59
CA LYS A 54 3.90 -17.98 -2.76
C LYS A 54 3.22 -18.40 -4.06
N MET A 55 2.24 -19.30 -3.97
CA MET A 55 1.43 -19.69 -5.14
C MET A 55 0.57 -18.53 -5.64
N TRP A 56 0.10 -17.63 -4.75
CA TRP A 56 -0.60 -16.41 -5.14
C TRP A 56 0.34 -15.35 -5.76
N GLU A 57 1.61 -15.32 -5.35
CA GLU A 57 2.63 -14.41 -5.90
C GLU A 57 3.11 -14.79 -7.31
N SER A 58 2.89 -16.04 -7.74
CA SER A 58 3.33 -16.61 -9.03
C SER A 58 2.40 -16.25 -10.18
#